data_AF-A0A0N5CDA1-F1
#
_entry.id   AF-A0A0N5CDA1-F1
#
_cell.length_a   1.000
_cell.length_b   1.000
_cell.length_c   1.000
_cell.angle_alpha   90.00
_cell.angle_beta   90.00
_cell.angle_gamma   90.00
#
_symmetry.space_group_name_H-M   'P 1'
#
loop_
_entity.id
_entity.type
_entity.pdbx_description
1 polymer ?
#
loop_
_entity_poly.entity_id
_entity_poly.type
_entity_poly.pdbx_seq_one_letter_code
_entity_poly.pdbx_strand_id
1 'polypeptide(L)'
;MLIEKDHDNLKFSVKNQPKNKFFTDGSKKLLEVIPSADKFKEAMSKLDSPKRKTVLELLKEYKTSATPSYLDLFKKLIPLIKENESTIILGIALYIKEEDKIKFLIECVKSGVIGNEATH
;
A
#
# COMPACT_ATOMS: atom_id res chain seq x y z
N MET A 1 5.72 -20.72 -40.20
CA MET A 1 6.44 -20.24 -39.00
C MET A 1 5.86 -18.88 -38.63
N LEU A 2 4.99 -18.84 -37.62
CA LEU A 2 4.58 -17.65 -36.87
C LEU A 2 3.74 -18.19 -35.71
N ILE A 3 4.40 -18.36 -34.56
CA ILE A 3 3.73 -18.63 -33.29
C ILE A 3 3.35 -17.25 -32.77
N GLU A 4 2.10 -16.84 -32.97
CA GLU A 4 1.53 -15.73 -32.23
C GLU A 4 1.37 -16.18 -30.78
N LYS A 5 2.13 -15.55 -29.89
CA LYS A 5 2.03 -15.75 -28.45
C LYS A 5 0.66 -15.23 -28.01
N ASP A 6 -0.18 -16.15 -27.55
CA ASP A 6 -1.40 -15.86 -26.82
C ASP A 6 -1.03 -15.00 -25.60
N HIS A 7 -1.28 -13.70 -25.69
CA HIS A 7 -1.18 -12.81 -24.56
C HIS A 7 -2.33 -13.16 -23.62
N ASP A 8 -1.98 -13.91 -22.57
CA ASP A 8 -2.81 -14.22 -21.42
C ASP A 8 -3.82 -13.11 -21.14
N ASN A 9 -5.05 -13.40 -21.55
CA ASN A 9 -6.22 -12.59 -21.33
C ASN A 9 -6.57 -12.71 -19.85
N LEU A 10 -5.82 -12.01 -18.99
CA LEU A 10 -6.09 -11.86 -17.57
C LEU A 10 -7.31 -10.93 -17.42
N LYS A 11 -8.46 -11.46 -17.82
CA LYS A 11 -9.77 -10.84 -17.70
C LYS A 11 -10.12 -10.88 -16.21
N PHE A 12 -9.57 -9.93 -15.45
CA PHE A 12 -10.00 -9.66 -14.08
C PHE A 12 -11.51 -9.41 -14.11
N SER A 13 -12.27 -10.44 -13.75
CA SER A 13 -13.73 -10.36 -13.63
C SER A 13 -14.03 -9.50 -12.42
N VAL A 14 -14.12 -8.19 -12.62
CA VAL A 14 -14.66 -7.24 -11.63
C VAL A 14 -16.19 -7.40 -11.62
N LYS A 15 -16.68 -8.59 -11.27
CA LYS A 15 -18.09 -8.85 -11.03
C LYS A 15 -18.27 -8.80 -9.51
N ASN A 16 -18.91 -7.73 -9.04
CA ASN A 16 -19.29 -7.42 -7.64
C ASN A 16 -18.38 -6.50 -6.83
N GLN A 17 -17.77 -5.48 -7.45
CA GLN A 17 -17.44 -4.28 -6.65
C GLN A 17 -18.72 -3.45 -6.42
N PRO A 18 -19.17 -3.23 -5.18
CA PRO A 18 -20.35 -2.43 -4.91
C PRO A 18 -20.09 -1.00 -5.41
N LYS A 19 -21.01 -0.53 -6.26
CA LYS A 19 -21.00 0.81 -6.83
C LYS A 19 -21.04 1.86 -5.70
N ASN A 20 -19.90 2.46 -5.42
CA ASN A 20 -19.72 3.89 -5.13
C ASN A 20 -20.74 4.58 -4.20
N LYS A 21 -21.12 3.98 -3.07
CA LYS A 21 -21.93 4.65 -2.02
C LYS A 21 -21.42 4.50 -0.58
N PHE A 22 -20.30 3.84 -0.34
CA PHE A 22 -19.77 3.58 1.02
C PHE A 22 -18.48 4.34 1.39
N PHE A 23 -17.94 5.15 0.49
CA PHE A 23 -16.55 5.65 0.63
C PHE A 23 -16.36 6.86 1.54
N THR A 24 -17.39 7.55 2.01
CA THR A 24 -17.20 8.70 2.92
C THR A 24 -16.93 8.28 4.37
N ASP A 25 -17.44 7.13 4.80
CA ASP A 25 -17.24 6.59 6.16
C ASP A 25 -16.01 5.67 6.21
N GLY A 26 -15.86 4.78 5.22
CA GLY A 26 -14.74 3.84 5.14
C GLY A 26 -13.39 4.52 4.96
N SER A 27 -13.30 5.62 4.21
CA SER A 27 -12.03 6.35 4.03
C SER A 27 -11.57 7.07 5.30
N LYS A 28 -12.49 7.53 6.16
CA LYS A 28 -12.15 8.07 7.49
C LYS A 28 -11.63 6.99 8.41
N LYS A 29 -12.28 5.82 8.42
CA LYS A 29 -11.80 4.62 9.14
C LYS A 29 -10.41 4.17 8.67
N LEU A 30 -10.09 4.32 7.37
CA LEU A 30 -8.75 4.03 6.86
C LEU A 30 -7.68 4.98 7.42
N LEU A 31 -8.02 6.23 7.73
CA LEU A 31 -7.08 7.14 8.38
C LEU A 31 -6.87 6.78 9.85
N GLU A 32 -7.88 6.23 10.51
CA GLU A 32 -7.82 5.80 11.91
C GLU A 32 -6.93 4.56 12.12
N VAL A 33 -6.77 3.71 11.10
CA VAL A 33 -5.88 2.54 11.18
C VAL A 33 -4.40 2.88 10.96
N ILE A 34 -4.06 4.14 10.64
CA ILE A 34 -2.67 4.57 10.54
C ILE A 34 -2.04 4.52 11.94
N PRO A 35 -0.97 3.73 12.16
CA PRO A 35 -0.33 3.66 13.46
C PRO A 35 0.33 4.99 13.82
N SER A 36 0.53 5.21 15.11
CA SER A 36 1.34 6.34 15.58
C SER A 36 2.77 6.24 15.03
N ALA A 37 3.45 7.39 14.94
CA ALA A 37 4.84 7.43 14.50
C ALA A 37 5.75 6.53 15.34
N ASP A 38 5.49 6.39 16.64
CA ASP A 38 6.29 5.53 17.52
C ASP A 38 6.03 4.05 17.27
N LYS A 39 4.78 3.64 17.03
CA LYS A 39 4.47 2.27 16.60
C LYS A 39 5.12 1.93 15.25
N PHE A 40 5.14 2.89 14.32
CA PHE A 40 5.84 2.73 13.05
C PHE A 40 7.35 2.57 13.25
N LYS A 41 7.99 3.40 14.08
CA LYS A 41 9.42 3.28 14.41
C LYS A 41 9.74 1.93 15.05
N GLU A 42 8.89 1.45 15.95
CA GLU A 42 9.05 0.14 16.57
C GLU A 42 8.90 -1.00 15.55
N ALA A 43 7.93 -0.93 14.64
CA ALA A 43 7.79 -1.92 13.58
C ALA A 43 9.00 -1.90 12.63
N MET A 44 9.50 -0.71 12.29
CA MET A 44 10.72 -0.55 11.48
C MET A 44 11.98 -1.06 12.18
N SER A 45 12.07 -0.99 13.51
CA SER A 45 13.24 -1.48 14.26
C SER A 45 13.35 -3.02 14.25
N LYS A 46 12.21 -3.71 14.09
CA LYS A 46 12.12 -5.17 13.98
C LYS A 46 12.47 -5.72 12.60
N LEU A 47 12.58 -4.85 11.57
CA LEU A 47 13.01 -5.25 10.24
C LEU A 47 14.51 -5.55 10.20
N ASP A 48 14.88 -6.53 9.37
CA ASP A 48 16.29 -6.76 9.01
C ASP A 48 16.93 -5.49 8.46
N SER A 49 18.19 -5.25 8.82
CA SER A 49 18.91 -4.02 8.45
C SER A 49 18.87 -3.69 6.94
N PRO A 50 19.08 -4.66 6.02
CA PRO A 50 18.98 -4.39 4.57
C PRO A 50 17.58 -3.95 4.16
N LYS A 51 16.56 -4.66 4.64
CA LYS A 51 15.15 -4.38 4.31
C LYS A 51 14.70 -3.02 4.85
N ARG A 52 15.06 -2.72 6.10
CA ARG A 52 14.81 -1.40 6.72
C ARG A 52 15.44 -0.28 5.90
N LYS A 53 16.69 -0.46 5.46
CA LYS A 53 17.39 0.53 4.62
C LYS A 53 16.64 0.74 3.30
N THR A 54 16.24 -0.33 2.62
CA THR A 54 15.48 -0.24 1.37
C THR A 54 14.16 0.51 1.56
N VAL A 55 13.38 0.21 2.59
CA VAL A 55 12.11 0.92 2.87
C VAL A 55 12.35 2.43 3.07
N LEU A 56 13.39 2.80 3.82
CA LEU A 56 13.74 4.21 4.05
C LEU A 56 14.22 4.90 2.76
N GLU A 57 15.00 4.22 1.92
CA GLU A 57 15.45 4.75 0.63
C GLU A 57 14.27 5.00 -0.32
N LEU A 58 13.29 4.08 -0.38
CA LEU A 58 12.08 4.24 -1.17
C LEU A 58 11.22 5.42 -0.71
N LEU A 59 11.05 5.59 0.62
CA LEU A 59 10.35 6.73 1.19
C LEU A 59 11.06 8.05 0.89
N LYS A 60 12.40 8.05 0.95
CA LYS A 60 13.21 9.21 0.60
C LYS A 60 13.04 9.56 -0.87
N GLU A 61 13.14 8.57 -1.77
CA GLU A 61 12.96 8.73 -3.21
C GLU A 61 11.60 9.36 -3.53
N TYR A 62 10.52 8.87 -2.91
CA TYR A 62 9.18 9.43 -3.06
C TYR A 62 9.07 10.89 -2.62
N LYS A 63 9.73 11.25 -1.50
CA LYS A 63 9.70 12.64 -0.98
C LYS A 63 10.55 13.61 -1.78
N THR A 64 11.69 13.16 -2.29
CA THR A 64 12.67 14.05 -2.94
C THR A 64 12.45 14.19 -4.44
N SER A 65 11.74 13.25 -5.06
CA SER A 65 11.56 13.24 -6.51
C SER A 65 10.25 13.91 -6.91
N ALA A 66 10.29 14.68 -8.00
CA ALA A 66 9.12 15.39 -8.53
C ALA A 66 8.13 14.46 -9.26
N THR A 67 8.53 13.21 -9.53
CA THR A 67 7.90 12.30 -10.50
C THR A 67 7.21 11.04 -9.93
N PRO A 68 7.73 10.32 -8.91
CA PRO A 68 7.15 9.04 -8.55
C PRO A 68 5.78 9.21 -7.90
N SER A 69 4.81 8.47 -8.43
CA SER A 69 3.47 8.38 -7.88
C SER A 69 3.48 7.55 -6.59
N TYR A 70 2.48 7.75 -5.72
CA TYR A 70 2.23 6.84 -4.60
C TYR A 70 2.11 5.37 -5.07
N LEU A 71 1.67 5.16 -6.32
CA LEU A 71 1.59 3.83 -6.95
C LEU A 71 2.96 3.20 -7.21
N ASP A 72 3.96 3.99 -7.60
CA ASP A 72 5.31 3.48 -7.83
C ASP A 72 5.97 3.07 -6.51
N LEU A 73 5.80 3.92 -5.49
CA LEU A 73 6.21 3.60 -4.13
C LEU A 73 5.52 2.31 -3.65
N PHE A 74 4.20 2.21 -3.82
CA PHE A 74 3.43 1.03 -3.45
C PHE A 74 3.93 -0.25 -4.13
N LYS A 75 4.13 -0.23 -5.45
CA LYS A 75 4.65 -1.37 -6.21
C LYS A 75 6.03 -1.84 -5.75
N LYS A 76 6.89 -0.90 -5.33
CA LYS A 76 8.22 -1.23 -4.78
C LYS A 76 8.15 -1.77 -3.35
N LEU A 77 7.17 -1.33 -2.55
CA LEU A 77 7.02 -1.72 -1.15
C LEU A 77 6.33 -3.07 -0.95
N ILE A 78 5.27 -3.36 -1.69
CA ILE A 78 4.46 -4.58 -1.51
C ILE A 78 5.30 -5.86 -1.53
N PRO A 79 6.24 -6.07 -2.48
CA PRO A 79 7.06 -7.28 -2.49
C PRO A 79 8.02 -7.41 -1.29
N LEU A 80 8.30 -6.28 -0.62
CA LEU A 80 9.22 -6.25 0.52
C LEU A 80 8.49 -6.56 1.83
N ILE A 81 7.21 -6.19 1.96
CA ILE A 81 6.44 -6.28 3.19
C ILE A 81 5.67 -7.60 3.25
N LYS A 82 5.82 -8.33 4.35
CA LYS A 82 5.08 -9.58 4.63
C LYS A 82 3.70 -9.24 5.23
N GLU A 83 2.78 -10.18 5.17
CA GLU A 83 1.42 -10.03 5.71
C GLU A 83 1.40 -9.62 7.19
N ASN A 84 2.30 -10.17 8.01
CA ASN A 84 2.45 -9.85 9.42
C ASN A 84 3.13 -8.49 9.70
N GLU A 85 3.53 -7.76 8.67
CA GLU A 85 4.18 -6.45 8.75
C GLU A 85 3.25 -5.33 8.26
N SER A 86 1.94 -5.55 8.28
CA SER A 86 0.89 -4.58 7.91
C SER A 86 1.04 -3.23 8.62
N THR A 87 1.55 -3.21 9.86
CA THR A 87 1.87 -1.98 10.62
C THR A 87 2.89 -1.10 9.88
N ILE A 88 3.83 -1.70 9.15
CA ILE A 88 4.86 -0.98 8.40
C ILE A 88 4.22 -0.31 7.19
N ILE A 89 3.42 -1.04 6.41
CA ILE A 89 2.79 -0.45 5.22
C ILE A 89 1.76 0.62 5.59
N LEU A 90 1.03 0.43 6.68
CA LEU A 90 0.11 1.44 7.23
C LEU A 90 0.88 2.67 7.71
N GLY A 91 1.99 2.48 8.42
CA GLY A 91 2.82 3.58 8.91
C GLY A 91 3.52 4.37 7.81
N ILE A 92 3.75 3.77 6.64
CA ILE A 92 4.22 4.49 5.45
C ILE A 92 3.25 5.60 5.04
N ALA A 93 1.95 5.44 5.28
CA ALA A 93 0.95 6.47 5.02
C ALA A 93 1.24 7.80 5.76
N LEU A 94 1.97 7.78 6.88
CA LEU A 94 2.43 8.99 7.58
C LEU A 94 3.36 9.86 6.71
N TYR A 95 3.98 9.28 5.69
CA TYR A 95 4.98 9.91 4.83
C TYR A 95 4.47 10.19 3.41
N ILE A 96 3.29 9.67 3.06
CA ILE A 96 2.59 9.93 1.80
C ILE A 96 1.99 11.34 1.83
N LYS A 97 1.94 12.02 0.67
CA LYS A 97 1.25 13.31 0.53
C LYS A 97 -0.22 13.18 0.93
N GLU A 98 -0.78 14.21 1.55
CA GLU A 98 -2.14 14.16 2.09
C GLU A 98 -3.19 13.82 1.02
N GLU A 99 -3.04 14.39 -0.18
CA GLU A 99 -3.90 14.15 -1.35
C GLU A 99 -3.90 12.70 -1.88
N ASP A 100 -2.85 11.94 -1.57
CA ASP A 100 -2.66 10.57 -2.04
C ASP A 100 -2.80 9.52 -0.92
N LYS A 101 -2.84 9.96 0.34
CA LYS A 101 -2.87 9.07 1.52
C LYS A 101 -4.05 8.09 1.48
N ILE A 102 -5.26 8.58 1.18
CA ILE A 102 -6.45 7.72 1.07
C ILE A 102 -6.32 6.73 -0.10
N LYS A 103 -5.80 7.20 -1.25
CA LYS A 103 -5.62 6.34 -2.43
C LYS A 103 -4.61 5.23 -2.14
N PHE A 104 -3.49 5.57 -1.51
CA PHE A 104 -2.48 4.61 -1.08
C PHE A 104 -3.06 3.54 -0.13
N LEU A 105 -3.83 3.96 0.87
CA LEU A 105 -4.46 3.03 1.82
C LEU A 105 -5.49 2.11 1.16
N ILE A 106 -6.26 2.64 0.21
CA ILE A 106 -7.19 1.83 -0.60
C ILE A 106 -6.43 0.76 -1.40
N GLU A 107 -5.29 1.10 -2.00
CA GLU A 107 -4.46 0.12 -2.72
C GLU A 107 -3.90 -0.95 -1.77
N CYS A 108 -3.50 -0.57 -0.55
CA CYS A 108 -3.05 -1.52 0.47
C CYS A 108 -4.17 -2.53 0.85
N VAL A 109 -5.42 -2.06 1.00
CA VAL A 109 -6.58 -2.93 1.25
C VAL A 109 -6.84 -3.85 0.04
N LYS A 110 -6.84 -3.31 -1.19
CA LYS A 110 -7.05 -4.10 -2.41
C LYS A 110 -6.00 -5.19 -2.58
N SER A 111 -4.76 -4.93 -2.18
CA SER A 111 -3.67 -5.92 -2.23
C SER A 111 -3.74 -6.99 -1.14
N GLY A 112 -4.65 -6.88 -0.18
CA GLY A 112 -4.80 -7.82 0.92
C GLY A 112 -3.74 -7.68 2.03
N VAL A 113 -2.83 -6.71 1.94
CA VAL A 113 -1.78 -6.49 2.97
C VAL A 113 -2.36 -5.91 4.26
N ILE A 114 -3.50 -5.22 4.16
CA ILE A 114 -4.32 -4.87 5.32
C ILE A 114 -5.52 -5.82 5.26
N GLY A 115 -5.58 -6.74 6.22
CA GLY A 115 -6.71 -7.66 6.35
C GLY A 115 -8.02 -6.89 6.46
N ASN A 116 -9.09 -7.44 5.88
CA ASN A 116 -10.44 -6.89 5.89
C ASN A 116 -11.08 -6.94 7.31
N GLU A 117 -10.27 -6.93 8.37
CA GLU A 117 -10.71 -7.01 9.76
C GLU A 117 -11.30 -5.68 10.26
N ALA A 118 -11.23 -4.61 9.46
CA ALA A 118 -11.89 -3.33 9.74
C ALA A 118 -13.40 -3.32 9.39
N THR A 119 -13.98 -4.46 8.97
CA THR A 119 -15.41 -4.57 8.59
C THR A 119 -16.26 -5.49 9.47
N HIS A 120 -15.74 -5.95 10.61
CA HIS A 120 -16.52 -6.75 11.57
C HIS A 120 -16.98 -5.93 12.79
#